data_AF-A0A9D6RDC4-F1
#
_entry.id   AF-A0A9D6RDC4-F1
#
_cell.length_a   1.000
_cell.length_b   1.000
_cell.length_c   1.000
_cell.angle_alpha   90.00
_cell.angle_beta   90.00
_cell.angle_gamma   90.00
#
_symmetry.space_group_name_H-M   'P 1'
#
loop_
_entity.id
_entity.type
_entity.pdbx_description
1 polymer ?
#
loop_
_entity_poly.entity_id
_entity_poly.type
_entity_poly.pdbx_seq_one_letter_code
_entity_poly.pdbx_strand_id
1 'polypeptide(L)'
;MPYSQGTRLPGESASKLGHLAVIQSEWVKALVSEFEYSTKATTDPSRTLWTEFDPTGITPLRSVWAVDGSFVTIKSEQKPPKEVSFVKTALLAVDRARLDAIDKEHPHPLLLQDVLTGSAIFHATVLPLKNIRTALGANYDAVRHIVRDSMKIDESGAFYETLKWIAYQKWSPTPSSSPSFECPHCHHKIEAGLSFDVDEGNCPSCGNTVFLSDMIGFHLDMDEESAPDSVSSAYMLVMEHLMLFTAIRLLWHHTDKQVLVHPGIPWVAG
;
A
#
# COMPACT_ATOMS: atom_id res chain seq x y z
N MET A 1 -14.54 -23.04 15.85
CA MET A 1 -13.40 -23.19 14.93
C MET A 1 -13.88 -23.98 13.71
N PRO A 2 -13.57 -23.59 12.46
CA PRO A 2 -14.21 -24.12 11.26
C PRO A 2 -13.75 -25.54 10.84
N TYR A 3 -12.80 -26.12 11.58
CA TYR A 3 -12.09 -27.35 11.18
C TYR A 3 -12.49 -28.60 11.97
N SER A 4 -13.50 -28.53 12.84
CA SER A 4 -13.97 -29.73 13.55
C SER A 4 -14.84 -30.59 12.62
N GLN A 5 -14.47 -31.87 12.45
CA GLN A 5 -15.33 -32.85 11.78
C GLN A 5 -16.70 -32.89 12.45
N GLY A 6 -17.74 -32.56 11.69
CA GLY A 6 -19.12 -32.80 12.07
C GLY A 6 -19.56 -34.20 11.65
N THR A 7 -20.53 -34.77 12.34
CA THR A 7 -21.11 -36.10 12.05
C THR A 7 -21.76 -36.24 10.66
N ARG A 8 -21.89 -35.14 9.89
CA ARG A 8 -22.59 -35.11 8.60
C ARG A 8 -21.81 -34.47 7.44
N LEU A 9 -20.59 -34.00 7.66
CA LEU A 9 -19.74 -33.45 6.60
C LEU A 9 -18.30 -33.97 6.78
N PRO A 10 -17.67 -34.54 5.74
CA PRO A 10 -16.26 -34.88 5.82
C PRO A 10 -15.45 -33.60 6.04
N GLY A 11 -14.49 -33.64 6.96
CA GLY A 11 -13.57 -32.52 7.18
C GLY A 11 -12.73 -32.29 5.93
N GLU A 12 -12.70 -31.07 5.41
CA GLU A 12 -11.85 -30.70 4.29
C GLU A 12 -10.37 -30.78 4.72
N SER A 13 -9.57 -31.54 3.98
CA SER A 13 -8.11 -31.55 4.17
C SER A 13 -7.48 -30.45 3.32
N ALA A 14 -6.76 -29.53 3.98
CA ALA A 14 -5.95 -28.55 3.29
C ALA A 14 -4.87 -29.27 2.46
N SER A 15 -4.88 -29.09 1.14
CA SER A 15 -4.04 -29.82 0.17
C SER A 15 -2.56 -29.41 0.13
N LYS A 16 -2.05 -28.69 1.14
CA LYS A 16 -0.64 -28.30 1.27
C LYS A 16 0.10 -29.15 2.31
N LEU A 17 0.05 -30.47 2.16
CA LEU A 17 0.72 -31.44 3.06
C LEU A 17 2.26 -31.43 2.96
N GLY A 18 2.86 -30.67 2.04
CA GLY A 18 4.32 -30.58 1.88
C GLY A 18 5.07 -29.98 3.09
N HIS A 19 4.36 -29.26 3.97
CA HIS A 19 4.95 -28.66 5.17
C HIS A 19 4.91 -29.58 6.40
N LEU A 20 4.32 -30.79 6.31
CA LEU A 20 4.27 -31.73 7.44
C LEU A 20 5.66 -32.15 7.95
N ALA A 21 6.66 -32.19 7.06
CA ALA A 21 8.04 -32.49 7.44
C ALA A 21 8.66 -31.37 8.30
N VAL A 22 8.20 -30.13 8.15
CA VAL A 22 8.68 -28.98 8.93
C VAL A 22 8.18 -29.05 10.37
N ILE A 23 6.97 -29.58 10.59
CA ILE A 23 6.43 -29.83 11.95
C ILE A 23 7.19 -30.97 12.65
N GLN A 24 7.90 -31.84 11.94
CA GLN A 24 8.79 -32.83 12.58
C GLN A 24 10.06 -32.18 13.15
N SER A 25 10.48 -31.02 12.63
CA SER A 25 11.63 -30.28 13.12
C SER A 25 11.46 -29.89 14.58
N GLU A 26 12.41 -30.29 15.41
CA GLU A 26 12.46 -29.93 16.83
C GLU A 26 12.48 -28.40 17.01
N TRP A 27 13.22 -27.69 16.15
CA TRP A 27 13.25 -26.23 16.15
C TRP A 27 11.90 -25.58 15.84
N VAL A 28 11.14 -26.14 14.90
CA VAL A 28 9.82 -25.60 14.54
C VAL A 28 8.81 -25.92 15.63
N LYS A 29 8.86 -27.11 16.21
CA LYS A 29 8.02 -27.47 17.37
C LYS A 29 8.31 -26.58 18.57
N ALA A 30 9.58 -26.34 18.87
CA ALA A 30 10.00 -25.44 19.93
C ALA A 30 9.50 -24.02 19.67
N LEU A 31 9.72 -23.50 18.44
CA LEU A 31 9.22 -22.18 18.04
C LEU A 31 7.71 -22.05 18.18
N VAL A 32 6.93 -23.03 17.69
CA VAL A 32 5.46 -23.02 17.80
C VAL A 32 5.04 -23.10 19.26
N SER A 33 5.67 -23.96 20.06
CA SER A 33 5.38 -24.11 21.49
C SER A 33 5.69 -22.84 22.28
N GLU A 34 6.81 -22.17 21.99
CA GLU A 34 7.20 -20.92 22.64
C GLU A 34 6.35 -19.73 22.16
N PHE A 35 5.89 -19.75 20.91
CA PHE A 35 4.98 -18.76 20.36
C PHE A 35 3.59 -18.82 21.00
N GLU A 36 3.03 -20.02 21.18
CA GLU A 36 1.71 -20.20 21.80
C GLU A 36 1.72 -19.90 23.31
N TYR A 37 2.84 -20.15 23.97
CA TYR A 37 2.98 -20.01 25.41
C TYR A 37 4.12 -19.03 25.76
N SER A 38 3.90 -17.74 25.53
CA SER A 38 4.70 -16.74 26.24
C SER A 38 4.42 -16.90 27.74
N THR A 39 5.43 -17.20 28.55
CA THR A 39 5.32 -17.07 30.00
C THR A 39 4.92 -15.63 30.29
N LYS A 40 3.69 -15.41 30.76
CA LYS A 40 3.24 -14.10 31.22
C LYS A 40 4.25 -13.61 32.24
N ALA A 41 5.07 -12.65 31.84
CA ALA A 41 6.00 -12.02 32.77
C ALA A 41 5.13 -11.35 33.84
N THR A 42 5.25 -11.81 35.09
CA THR A 42 4.52 -11.23 36.24
C THR A 42 5.03 -9.83 36.58
N THR A 43 6.15 -9.43 35.99
CA THR A 43 6.78 -8.12 36.11
C THR A 43 7.26 -7.70 34.73
N ASP A 44 7.25 -6.40 34.43
CA ASP A 44 7.84 -5.87 33.19
C ASP A 44 9.37 -5.83 33.33
N PRO A 45 10.13 -6.78 32.72
CA PRO A 45 11.58 -6.81 32.83
C PRO A 45 12.24 -5.68 32.04
N SER A 46 11.52 -5.09 31.08
CA SER A 46 12.06 -4.04 30.21
C SER A 46 12.17 -2.69 30.90
N ARG A 47 11.60 -2.54 32.12
CA ARG A 47 11.45 -1.25 32.81
C ARG A 47 10.88 -0.19 31.87
N THR A 48 10.01 -0.58 30.94
CA THR A 48 9.47 0.37 29.96
C THR A 48 8.63 1.35 30.74
N LEU A 49 8.99 2.62 30.66
CA LEU A 49 8.26 3.72 31.31
C LEU A 49 6.94 3.91 30.56
N TRP A 50 5.96 3.07 30.86
CA TRP A 50 4.60 3.26 30.44
C TRP A 50 4.11 4.55 31.10
N THR A 51 4.04 5.60 30.30
CA THR A 51 3.44 6.86 30.72
C THR A 51 1.96 6.74 30.43
N GLU A 52 1.14 6.85 31.47
CA GLU A 52 -0.29 6.90 31.29
C GLU A 52 -0.62 8.18 30.50
N PHE A 53 -1.23 8.00 29.33
CA PHE A 53 -1.69 9.13 28.55
C PHE A 53 -2.99 9.63 29.16
N ASP A 54 -2.98 10.84 29.72
CA ASP A 54 -4.19 11.55 30.11
C ASP A 54 -4.73 12.35 28.92
N PRO A 55 -5.84 11.94 28.29
CA PRO A 55 -6.44 12.68 27.18
C PRO A 55 -7.15 13.96 27.63
N THR A 56 -7.22 14.25 28.94
CA THR A 56 -7.94 15.40 29.47
C THR A 56 -7.39 16.71 28.90
N GLY A 57 -8.27 17.50 28.29
CA GLY A 57 -7.90 18.78 27.66
C GLY A 57 -7.32 18.67 26.25
N ILE A 58 -7.14 17.46 25.71
CA ILE A 58 -6.68 17.26 24.32
C ILE A 58 -7.89 17.25 23.38
N THR A 59 -7.83 18.06 22.32
CA THR A 59 -8.88 18.08 21.29
C THR A 59 -8.81 16.78 20.47
N PRO A 60 -9.91 16.01 20.37
CA PRO A 60 -9.92 14.78 19.60
C PRO A 60 -9.64 15.01 18.11
N LEU A 61 -9.04 14.01 17.45
CA LEU A 61 -8.90 14.00 15.99
C LEU A 61 -10.28 14.02 15.33
N ARG A 62 -10.50 15.00 14.45
CA ARG A 62 -11.77 15.18 13.72
C ARG A 62 -11.94 14.15 12.60
N SER A 63 -10.88 13.88 11.86
CA SER A 63 -10.90 13.02 10.68
C SER A 63 -9.98 11.83 10.89
N VAL A 64 -10.47 10.65 10.54
CA VAL A 64 -9.68 9.41 10.55
C VAL A 64 -9.58 8.92 9.12
N TRP A 65 -8.35 8.74 8.64
CA TRP A 65 -8.09 8.07 7.37
C TRP A 65 -7.56 6.69 7.64
N ALA A 66 -8.11 5.71 6.94
CA ALA A 66 -7.64 4.34 6.93
C ALA A 66 -7.42 3.91 5.49
N VAL A 67 -6.33 3.21 5.23
CA VAL A 67 -6.06 2.62 3.92
C VAL A 67 -5.80 1.14 4.11
N ASP A 68 -6.41 0.34 3.25
CA ASP A 68 -6.23 -1.11 3.25
C ASP A 68 -6.30 -1.63 1.83
N GLY A 69 -5.66 -2.77 1.60
CA GLY A 69 -5.46 -3.37 0.30
C GLY A 69 -5.65 -4.87 0.31
N SER A 70 -6.00 -5.39 -0.87
CA SER A 70 -6.04 -6.81 -1.11
C SER A 70 -5.60 -7.11 -2.53
N PHE A 71 -5.07 -8.31 -2.73
CA PHE A 71 -4.82 -8.83 -4.06
C PHE A 71 -5.24 -10.30 -4.16
N VAL A 72 -5.67 -10.70 -5.36
CA VAL A 72 -6.06 -12.07 -5.67
C VAL A 72 -5.49 -12.47 -7.02
N THR A 73 -4.73 -13.57 -7.03
CA THR A 73 -4.21 -14.17 -8.26
C THR A 73 -5.19 -15.23 -8.79
N ILE A 74 -5.56 -15.10 -10.06
CA ILE A 74 -6.42 -16.05 -10.79
C ILE A 74 -5.58 -16.76 -11.86
N LYS A 75 -5.80 -18.07 -11.96
CA LYS A 75 -5.08 -18.95 -12.88
C LYS A 75 -6.03 -19.63 -13.85
N SER A 76 -5.69 -19.69 -15.14
CA SER A 76 -6.45 -20.44 -16.13
C SER A 76 -6.22 -21.95 -15.99
N GLU A 77 -7.22 -22.76 -16.33
CA GLU A 77 -7.13 -24.22 -16.29
C GLU A 77 -6.30 -24.83 -17.45
N GLN A 78 -6.19 -24.13 -18.57
CA GLN A 78 -5.45 -24.60 -19.75
C GLN A 78 -3.94 -24.65 -19.50
N LYS A 79 -3.23 -25.53 -20.22
CA LYS A 79 -1.76 -25.67 -20.13
C LYS A 79 -1.06 -25.10 -21.38
N PRO A 80 -0.01 -24.28 -21.25
CA PRO A 80 0.51 -23.74 -19.98
C PRO A 80 -0.46 -22.71 -19.38
N PRO A 81 -0.53 -22.61 -18.04
CA PRO A 81 -1.53 -21.77 -17.39
C PRO A 81 -1.16 -20.29 -17.48
N LYS A 82 -2.16 -19.46 -17.71
CA LYS A 82 -2.08 -18.01 -17.64
C LYS A 82 -2.46 -17.54 -16.24
N GLU A 83 -1.72 -16.59 -15.70
CA GLU A 83 -1.94 -16.05 -14.35
C GLU A 83 -2.05 -14.53 -14.42
N VAL A 84 -3.12 -13.97 -13.85
CA VAL A 84 -3.31 -12.53 -13.60
C VAL A 84 -3.52 -12.28 -12.12
N SER A 85 -3.14 -11.12 -11.64
CA SER A 85 -3.42 -10.68 -10.27
C SER A 85 -4.27 -9.43 -10.27
N PHE A 86 -5.39 -9.47 -9.57
CA PHE A 86 -6.22 -8.29 -9.34
C PHE A 86 -5.78 -7.65 -8.03
N VAL A 87 -5.44 -6.36 -8.07
CA VAL A 87 -5.10 -5.59 -6.88
C VAL A 87 -6.18 -4.54 -6.66
N LYS A 88 -6.65 -4.41 -5.43
CA LYS A 88 -7.61 -3.39 -5.03
C LYS A 88 -7.18 -2.77 -3.71
N THR A 89 -7.14 -1.44 -3.67
CA THR A 89 -6.88 -0.65 -2.46
C THR A 89 -8.03 0.33 -2.23
N ALA A 90 -8.24 0.69 -0.97
CA ALA A 90 -9.29 1.62 -0.58
C ALA A 90 -8.77 2.59 0.48
N LEU A 91 -9.01 3.88 0.26
CA LEU A 91 -8.84 4.93 1.26
C LEU A 91 -10.22 5.28 1.80
N LEU A 92 -10.41 5.10 3.09
CA LEU A 92 -11.61 5.49 3.81
C LEU A 92 -11.32 6.75 4.63
N ALA A 93 -12.17 7.77 4.47
CA ALA A 93 -12.15 8.99 5.26
C ALA A 93 -13.40 9.06 6.15
N VAL A 94 -13.25 8.81 7.45
CA VAL A 94 -14.37 8.84 8.39
C VAL A 94 -14.35 10.15 9.17
N ASP A 95 -15.48 10.84 9.19
CA ASP A 95 -15.74 11.94 10.13
C ASP A 95 -16.10 11.36 11.49
N ARG A 96 -15.26 11.62 12.48
CA ARG A 96 -15.45 11.13 13.85
C ARG A 96 -16.78 11.59 14.43
N ALA A 97 -17.23 12.81 14.15
CA ALA A 97 -18.48 13.32 14.70
C ALA A 97 -19.69 12.49 14.22
N ARG A 98 -19.65 11.99 12.97
CA ARG A 98 -20.68 11.11 12.44
C ARG A 98 -20.62 9.71 13.06
N LEU A 99 -19.41 9.21 13.33
CA LEU A 99 -19.22 7.90 13.96
C LEU A 99 -19.60 7.90 15.45
N ASP A 100 -19.29 8.98 16.19
CA ASP A 100 -19.63 9.13 17.61
C ASP A 100 -21.14 9.25 17.85
N ALA A 101 -21.93 9.56 16.82
CA ALA A 101 -23.39 9.55 16.88
C ALA A 101 -24.00 8.14 16.78
N ILE A 102 -23.19 7.12 16.43
CA ILE A 102 -23.62 5.72 16.38
C ILE A 102 -23.34 5.06 17.74
N ASP A 103 -24.30 4.26 18.21
CA ASP A 103 -24.12 3.42 19.40
C ASP A 103 -22.89 2.52 19.24
N LYS A 104 -21.94 2.64 20.18
CA LYS A 104 -20.66 1.91 20.16
C LYS A 104 -20.80 0.47 20.64
N GLU A 105 -21.80 0.17 21.46
CA GLU A 105 -22.04 -1.17 21.96
C GLU A 105 -22.91 -1.98 20.98
N HIS A 106 -23.89 -1.32 20.36
CA HIS A 106 -24.84 -1.95 19.43
C HIS A 106 -25.00 -1.14 18.13
N PRO A 107 -23.94 -1.05 17.29
CA PRO A 107 -23.97 -0.20 16.11
C PRO A 107 -25.02 -0.68 15.10
N HIS A 108 -25.94 0.21 14.72
CA HIS A 108 -26.95 -0.09 13.71
C HIS A 108 -26.29 -0.17 12.31
N PRO A 109 -26.35 -1.31 11.60
CA PRO A 109 -25.59 -1.51 10.35
C PRO A 109 -25.91 -0.48 9.25
N LEU A 110 -27.18 -0.06 9.11
CA LEU A 110 -27.56 0.95 8.12
C LEU A 110 -27.00 2.34 8.43
N LEU A 111 -26.91 2.73 9.71
CA LEU A 111 -26.30 4.02 10.08
C LEU A 111 -24.80 4.00 9.79
N LEU A 112 -24.15 2.86 10.04
CA LEU A 112 -22.75 2.67 9.67
C LEU A 112 -22.56 2.75 8.16
N GLN A 113 -23.43 2.09 7.38
CA GLN A 113 -23.43 2.19 5.92
C GLN A 113 -23.61 3.64 5.46
N ASP A 114 -24.52 4.41 6.04
CA ASP A 114 -24.74 5.81 5.70
C ASP A 114 -23.53 6.70 6.02
N VAL A 115 -22.81 6.40 7.09
CA VAL A 115 -21.55 7.09 7.45
C VAL A 115 -20.42 6.75 6.48
N LEU A 116 -20.37 5.50 5.99
CA LEU A 116 -19.32 5.03 5.09
C LEU A 116 -19.61 5.30 3.60
N THR A 117 -20.88 5.51 3.23
CA THR A 117 -21.28 5.76 1.85
C THR A 117 -20.70 7.08 1.34
N GLY A 118 -19.96 7.03 0.24
CA GLY A 118 -19.26 8.19 -0.32
C GLY A 118 -17.99 8.60 0.44
N SER A 119 -17.62 7.85 1.49
CA SER A 119 -16.45 8.14 2.33
C SER A 119 -15.21 7.36 1.89
N ALA A 120 -15.33 6.51 0.85
CA ALA A 120 -14.26 5.66 0.36
C ALA A 120 -13.88 5.99 -1.09
N ILE A 121 -12.58 6.12 -1.33
CA ILE A 121 -11.96 6.18 -2.66
C ILE A 121 -11.34 4.82 -2.92
N PHE A 122 -11.52 4.28 -4.12
CA PHE A 122 -11.01 2.97 -4.50
C PHE A 122 -10.02 3.09 -5.65
N HIS A 123 -8.97 2.28 -5.59
CA HIS A 123 -8.07 2.05 -6.70
C HIS A 123 -8.09 0.56 -7.04
N ALA A 124 -8.15 0.22 -8.32
CA ALA A 124 -8.13 -1.17 -8.76
C ALA A 124 -7.34 -1.32 -10.06
N THR A 125 -6.54 -2.38 -10.15
CA THR A 125 -5.82 -2.72 -11.37
C THR A 125 -5.63 -4.23 -11.50
N VAL A 126 -5.11 -4.65 -12.65
CA VAL A 126 -4.79 -6.04 -12.96
C VAL A 126 -3.35 -6.13 -13.47
N LEU A 127 -2.55 -7.01 -12.89
CA LEU A 127 -1.18 -7.26 -13.31
C LEU A 127 -1.08 -8.63 -14.00
N PRO A 128 -0.52 -8.71 -15.21
CA PRO A 128 -0.17 -9.98 -15.81
C PRO A 128 0.98 -10.62 -15.01
N LEU A 129 0.86 -11.91 -14.69
CA LEU A 129 1.87 -12.64 -13.94
C LEU A 129 2.59 -13.69 -14.78
N LYS A 130 1.88 -14.61 -15.45
CA LYS A 130 2.52 -15.67 -16.25
C LYS A 130 1.80 -15.95 -17.54
N ASN A 131 2.57 -16.22 -18.60
CA ASN A 131 2.08 -16.68 -19.92
C ASN A 131 1.03 -15.75 -20.54
N ILE A 132 1.10 -14.46 -20.22
CA ILE A 132 0.23 -13.43 -20.81
C ILE A 132 1.09 -12.56 -21.70
N ARG A 133 0.72 -12.55 -22.98
CA ARG A 133 1.22 -11.60 -23.97
C ARG A 133 0.04 -10.79 -24.45
N THR A 134 0.24 -9.49 -24.57
CA THR A 134 -0.75 -8.58 -25.13
C THR A 134 -0.27 -8.10 -26.50
N ALA A 135 -1.14 -7.44 -27.26
CA ALA A 135 -0.72 -6.78 -28.49
C ALA A 135 0.25 -5.59 -28.23
N LEU A 136 0.37 -5.15 -26.98
CA LEU A 136 1.16 -3.98 -26.57
C LEU A 136 2.57 -4.33 -26.11
N GLY A 137 2.88 -5.61 -25.86
CA GLY A 137 4.22 -6.03 -25.46
C GLY A 137 4.27 -7.28 -24.60
N ALA A 138 5.48 -7.57 -24.13
CA ALA A 138 5.76 -8.63 -23.19
C ALA A 138 5.18 -8.34 -21.80
N ASN A 139 5.27 -9.32 -20.90
CA ASN A 139 4.79 -9.17 -19.53
C ASN A 139 5.50 -8.01 -18.81
N TYR A 140 6.80 -7.91 -19.06
CA TYR A 140 7.66 -6.85 -18.57
C TYR A 140 7.17 -5.43 -18.92
N ASP A 141 6.88 -5.18 -20.19
CA ASP A 141 6.36 -3.89 -20.64
C ASP A 141 4.95 -3.64 -20.14
N ALA A 142 4.11 -4.68 -20.13
CA ALA A 142 2.73 -4.58 -19.68
C ALA A 142 2.65 -4.12 -18.22
N VAL A 143 3.40 -4.74 -17.31
CA VAL A 143 3.40 -4.32 -15.89
C VAL A 143 3.86 -2.87 -15.74
N ARG A 144 4.96 -2.48 -16.40
CA ARG A 144 5.48 -1.10 -16.32
C ARG A 144 4.45 -0.06 -16.76
N HIS A 145 3.76 -0.31 -17.87
CA HIS A 145 2.72 0.58 -18.37
C HIS A 145 1.49 0.58 -17.47
N ILE A 146 1.04 -0.58 -17.00
CA ILE A 146 -0.11 -0.68 -16.10
C ILE A 146 0.16 0.08 -14.80
N VAL A 147 1.31 -0.11 -14.17
CA VAL A 147 1.67 0.61 -12.93
C VAL A 147 1.62 2.12 -13.14
N ARG A 148 2.22 2.63 -14.23
CA ARG A 148 2.21 4.06 -14.56
C ARG A 148 0.79 4.56 -14.82
N ASP A 149 0.07 3.88 -15.70
CA ASP A 149 -1.22 4.35 -16.23
C ASP A 149 -2.32 4.26 -15.17
N SER A 150 -2.33 3.19 -14.37
CA SER A 150 -3.24 3.01 -13.24
C SER A 150 -3.10 4.15 -12.21
N MET A 151 -1.89 4.65 -11.96
CA MET A 151 -1.69 5.83 -11.08
C MET A 151 -2.06 7.15 -11.76
N LYS A 152 -1.88 7.28 -13.08
CA LYS A 152 -2.14 8.51 -13.85
C LYS A 152 -3.61 8.72 -14.20
N ILE A 153 -4.37 7.65 -14.35
CA ILE A 153 -5.78 7.70 -14.76
C ILE A 153 -6.69 7.83 -13.55
N ASP A 154 -6.46 7.03 -12.51
CA ASP A 154 -7.32 7.02 -11.33
C ASP A 154 -7.28 8.35 -10.58
N GLU A 155 -8.44 8.78 -10.07
CA GLU A 155 -8.63 10.05 -9.38
C GLU A 155 -8.02 11.24 -10.15
N SER A 156 -8.15 11.22 -11.50
CA SER A 156 -7.59 12.24 -12.39
C SER A 156 -6.08 12.45 -12.22
N GLY A 157 -5.34 11.38 -11.89
CA GLY A 157 -3.89 11.39 -11.72
C GLY A 157 -3.42 11.87 -10.34
N ALA A 158 -4.31 12.01 -9.37
CA ALA A 158 -3.96 12.48 -8.03
C ALA A 158 -2.88 11.61 -7.36
N PHE A 159 -2.91 10.29 -7.58
CA PHE A 159 -1.90 9.36 -7.05
C PHE A 159 -0.55 9.53 -7.73
N TYR A 160 -0.52 9.71 -9.04
CA TYR A 160 0.73 9.96 -9.77
C TYR A 160 1.34 11.31 -9.40
N GLU A 161 0.53 12.35 -9.22
CA GLU A 161 1.02 13.64 -8.70
C GLU A 161 1.58 13.53 -7.28
N THR A 162 1.03 12.63 -6.46
CA THR A 162 1.61 12.31 -5.14
C THR A 162 2.95 11.59 -5.27
N LEU A 163 3.07 10.63 -6.19
CA LEU A 163 4.35 9.98 -6.48
C LEU A 163 5.41 11.02 -6.88
N LYS A 164 5.07 11.96 -7.78
CA LYS A 164 5.93 13.07 -8.19
C LYS A 164 6.28 13.98 -7.01
N TRP A 165 5.29 14.32 -6.18
CA TRP A 165 5.50 15.15 -4.98
C TRP A 165 6.52 14.53 -4.03
N ILE A 166 6.46 13.22 -3.82
CA ILE A 166 7.43 12.46 -3.01
C ILE A 166 8.80 12.39 -3.71
N ALA A 167 8.84 11.93 -4.95
CA ALA A 167 10.09 11.66 -5.66
C ALA A 167 10.92 12.93 -5.89
N TYR A 168 10.26 14.01 -6.28
CA TYR A 168 10.91 15.30 -6.52
C TYR A 168 10.92 16.21 -5.29
N GLN A 169 10.52 15.68 -4.12
CA GLN A 169 10.45 16.41 -2.86
C GLN A 169 9.81 17.79 -3.03
N LYS A 170 8.64 17.87 -3.69
CA LYS A 170 8.04 19.14 -4.16
C LYS A 170 7.62 20.08 -3.01
N TRP A 171 7.74 19.65 -1.76
CA TRP A 171 7.64 20.52 -0.57
C TRP A 171 8.91 21.34 -0.30
N SER A 172 10.04 20.95 -0.88
CA SER A 172 11.31 21.65 -0.77
C SER A 172 11.29 22.94 -1.62
N PRO A 173 11.88 24.04 -1.15
CA PRO A 173 12.02 25.26 -1.95
C PRO A 173 12.99 25.08 -3.12
N THR A 174 13.87 24.07 -3.07
CA THR A 174 14.87 23.81 -4.10
C THR A 174 14.42 22.63 -4.95
N PRO A 175 14.25 22.79 -6.28
CA PRO A 175 13.93 21.68 -7.18
C PRO A 175 14.98 20.57 -7.07
N SER A 176 14.53 19.32 -6.92
CA SER A 176 15.40 18.15 -6.92
C SER A 176 14.98 17.16 -8.00
N SER A 177 15.94 16.50 -8.63
CA SER A 177 15.68 15.34 -9.48
C SER A 177 15.00 14.21 -8.69
N SER A 178 14.46 13.22 -9.41
CA SER A 178 14.00 11.99 -8.77
C SER A 178 15.17 11.25 -8.11
N PRO A 179 14.91 10.29 -7.21
CA PRO A 179 15.95 9.36 -6.78
C PRO A 179 16.57 8.62 -7.97
N SER A 180 17.81 8.14 -7.80
CA SER A 180 18.46 7.26 -8.77
C SER A 180 17.76 5.90 -8.81
N PHE A 181 17.68 5.26 -9.98
CA PHE A 181 17.11 3.92 -10.15
C PHE A 181 17.76 3.19 -11.31
N GLU A 182 17.57 1.87 -11.37
CA GLU A 182 18.07 1.05 -12.47
C GLU A 182 17.16 1.13 -13.70
N CYS A 183 17.77 1.17 -14.89
CA CYS A 183 17.01 1.20 -16.13
C CYS A 183 16.37 -0.18 -16.40
N PRO A 184 15.05 -0.24 -16.62
CA PRO A 184 14.36 -1.50 -16.93
C PRO A 184 14.80 -2.16 -18.24
N HIS A 185 15.50 -1.45 -19.12
CA HIS A 185 15.91 -1.98 -20.43
C HIS A 185 17.34 -2.51 -20.49
N CYS A 186 18.23 -1.95 -19.67
CA CYS A 186 19.66 -2.27 -19.74
C CYS A 186 20.34 -2.43 -18.38
N HIS A 187 19.57 -2.33 -17.29
CA HIS A 187 19.99 -2.46 -15.89
C HIS A 187 21.11 -1.51 -15.45
N HIS A 188 21.48 -0.53 -16.28
CA HIS A 188 22.40 0.52 -15.86
C HIS A 188 21.67 1.50 -14.95
N LYS A 189 22.33 1.87 -13.85
CA LYS A 189 21.83 2.84 -12.89
C LYS A 189 21.82 4.24 -13.48
N ILE A 190 20.68 4.92 -13.40
CA ILE A 190 20.50 6.32 -13.77
C ILE A 190 20.84 7.16 -12.52
N GLU A 191 22.12 7.44 -12.32
CA GLU A 191 22.64 8.07 -11.08
C GLU A 191 22.00 9.42 -10.77
N ALA A 192 21.69 10.23 -11.79
CA ALA A 192 21.09 11.56 -11.61
C ALA A 192 19.56 11.52 -11.42
N GLY A 193 18.92 10.35 -11.57
CA GLY A 193 17.47 10.24 -11.67
C GLY A 193 16.89 10.97 -12.90
N LEU A 194 15.59 11.24 -12.87
CA LEU A 194 14.89 12.07 -13.85
C LEU A 194 14.93 13.54 -13.44
N SER A 195 14.86 14.43 -14.44
CA SER A 195 14.79 15.87 -14.21
C SER A 195 13.54 16.25 -13.42
N PHE A 196 13.59 17.39 -12.71
CA PHE A 196 12.49 17.83 -11.86
C PHE A 196 11.14 17.82 -12.59
N ASP A 197 10.14 17.21 -11.94
CA ASP A 197 8.73 17.21 -12.32
C ASP A 197 8.37 16.60 -13.69
N VAL A 198 9.28 15.82 -14.28
CA VAL A 198 8.98 15.07 -15.52
C VAL A 198 8.34 13.72 -15.20
N ASP A 199 7.54 13.21 -16.13
CA ASP A 199 6.88 11.89 -16.01
C ASP A 199 7.77 10.77 -16.56
N GLU A 200 8.62 11.11 -17.53
CA GLU A 200 9.47 10.19 -18.26
C GLU A 200 10.73 10.87 -18.77
N GLY A 201 11.70 10.06 -19.17
CA GLY A 201 12.92 10.50 -19.82
C GLY A 201 13.57 9.35 -20.57
N ASN A 202 14.79 9.56 -21.08
CA ASN A 202 15.55 8.55 -21.78
C ASN A 202 16.73 8.07 -20.92
N CYS A 203 16.97 6.77 -20.89
CA CYS A 203 18.15 6.22 -20.24
C CYS A 203 19.43 6.70 -20.96
N PRO A 204 20.42 7.27 -20.26
CA PRO A 204 21.66 7.75 -20.90
C PRO A 204 22.50 6.63 -21.51
N SER A 205 22.35 5.38 -21.05
CA SER A 205 23.15 4.24 -21.52
C SER A 205 22.57 3.58 -22.78
N CYS A 206 21.24 3.41 -22.87
CA CYS A 206 20.60 2.70 -23.99
C CYS A 206 19.63 3.56 -24.83
N GLY A 207 19.31 4.79 -24.41
CA GLY A 207 18.42 5.70 -25.13
C GLY A 207 16.91 5.38 -25.00
N ASN A 208 16.53 4.23 -24.44
CA ASN A 208 15.13 3.85 -24.31
C ASN A 208 14.39 4.70 -23.26
N THR A 209 13.07 4.85 -23.45
CA THR A 209 12.19 5.57 -22.53
C THR A 209 12.06 4.84 -21.19
N VAL A 210 12.21 5.61 -20.12
CA VAL A 210 11.97 5.20 -18.73
C VAL A 210 10.95 6.13 -18.11
N PHE A 211 10.08 5.57 -17.28
CA PHE A 211 9.04 6.30 -16.55
C PHE A 211 9.50 6.61 -15.14
N LEU A 212 8.97 7.66 -14.54
CA LEU A 212 9.21 7.93 -13.12
C LEU A 212 8.79 6.74 -12.24
N SER A 213 7.71 6.05 -12.58
CA SER A 213 7.25 4.86 -11.85
C SER A 213 8.23 3.69 -11.90
N ASP A 214 9.17 3.65 -12.85
CA ASP A 214 10.20 2.62 -12.90
C ASP A 214 11.14 2.71 -11.68
N MET A 215 11.24 3.86 -11.02
CA MET A 215 12.03 4.04 -9.79
C MET A 215 11.54 3.19 -8.61
N ILE A 216 10.29 2.71 -8.66
CA ILE A 216 9.74 1.80 -7.65
C ILE A 216 10.43 0.43 -7.72
N GLY A 217 10.95 0.06 -8.90
CA GLY A 217 11.81 -1.12 -9.04
C GLY A 217 11.10 -2.44 -9.28
N PHE A 218 9.80 -2.48 -9.58
CA PHE A 218 9.10 -3.76 -9.88
C PHE A 218 9.79 -4.59 -10.97
N HIS A 219 10.38 -3.89 -11.93
CA HIS A 219 11.08 -4.46 -13.07
C HIS A 219 12.37 -5.24 -12.68
N LEU A 220 12.84 -5.12 -11.43
CA LEU A 220 13.97 -5.86 -10.88
C LEU A 220 13.58 -7.25 -10.36
N ASP A 221 12.31 -7.43 -9.98
CA ASP A 221 11.77 -8.68 -9.47
C ASP A 221 11.09 -9.53 -10.56
N MET A 222 11.22 -9.12 -11.83
CA MET A 222 10.50 -9.69 -12.96
C MET A 222 11.43 -10.23 -14.04
N ASP A 223 10.96 -11.28 -14.71
CA ASP A 223 11.52 -11.77 -15.96
C ASP A 223 10.70 -11.27 -17.15
N GLU A 224 11.23 -11.43 -18.37
CA GLU A 224 10.57 -10.99 -19.61
C GLU A 224 9.14 -11.56 -19.78
N GLU A 225 8.95 -12.82 -19.38
CA GLU A 225 7.70 -13.56 -19.54
C GLU A 225 6.92 -13.79 -18.24
N SER A 226 7.50 -13.47 -17.08
CA SER A 226 6.88 -13.76 -15.78
C SER A 226 7.16 -12.71 -14.71
N ALA A 227 6.14 -12.45 -13.90
CA ALA A 227 6.22 -11.70 -12.66
C ALA A 227 5.79 -12.61 -11.48
N PRO A 228 6.50 -12.59 -10.35
CA PRO A 228 6.07 -13.25 -9.13
C PRO A 228 4.89 -12.53 -8.47
N ASP A 229 4.11 -13.24 -7.64
CA ASP A 229 3.00 -12.66 -6.86
C ASP A 229 3.46 -11.50 -5.94
N SER A 230 4.75 -11.45 -5.59
CA SER A 230 5.33 -10.37 -4.79
C SER A 230 5.23 -9.00 -5.47
N VAL A 231 5.20 -8.95 -6.81
CA VAL A 231 4.98 -7.70 -7.56
C VAL A 231 3.59 -7.14 -7.23
N SER A 232 2.57 -8.00 -7.19
CA SER A 232 1.20 -7.58 -6.84
C SER A 232 1.08 -7.11 -5.41
N SER A 233 1.67 -7.84 -4.46
CA SER A 233 1.64 -7.43 -3.05
C SER A 233 2.43 -6.14 -2.81
N ALA A 234 3.56 -5.96 -3.49
CA ALA A 234 4.35 -4.74 -3.39
C ALA A 234 3.62 -3.56 -4.03
N TYR A 235 2.98 -3.74 -5.19
CA TYR A 235 2.12 -2.72 -5.79
C TYR A 235 0.97 -2.30 -4.88
N MET A 236 0.30 -3.27 -4.24
CA MET A 236 -0.74 -3.00 -3.26
C MET A 236 -0.22 -2.08 -2.14
N LEU A 237 0.90 -2.44 -1.51
CA LEU A 237 1.50 -1.64 -0.45
C LEU A 237 1.90 -0.24 -0.93
N VAL A 238 2.46 -0.11 -2.13
CA VAL A 238 2.80 1.19 -2.72
C VAL A 238 1.55 2.04 -2.90
N MET A 239 0.46 1.47 -3.42
CA MET A 239 -0.80 2.20 -3.57
C MET A 239 -1.41 2.58 -2.22
N GLU A 240 -1.34 1.73 -1.21
CA GLU A 240 -1.80 2.09 0.14
C GLU A 240 -1.08 3.34 0.67
N HIS A 241 0.25 3.37 0.52
CA HIS A 241 1.06 4.53 0.91
C HIS A 241 0.70 5.75 0.06
N LEU A 242 0.64 5.62 -1.27
CA LEU A 242 0.32 6.74 -2.15
C LEU A 242 -1.06 7.33 -1.88
N MET A 243 -2.07 6.51 -1.59
CA MET A 243 -3.40 6.99 -1.24
C MET A 243 -3.37 7.80 0.06
N LEU A 244 -2.68 7.31 1.10
CA LEU A 244 -2.53 8.04 2.36
C LEU A 244 -1.78 9.37 2.16
N PHE A 245 -0.64 9.33 1.46
CA PHE A 245 0.14 10.54 1.17
C PHE A 245 -0.57 11.51 0.23
N THR A 246 -1.54 11.04 -0.57
CA THR A 246 -2.35 11.92 -1.40
C THR A 246 -3.24 12.81 -0.54
N ALA A 247 -3.86 12.26 0.51
CA ALA A 247 -4.61 13.06 1.47
C ALA A 247 -3.71 14.10 2.15
N ILE A 248 -2.51 13.69 2.59
CA ILE A 248 -1.51 14.59 3.20
C ILE A 248 -1.12 15.70 2.23
N ARG A 249 -0.73 15.37 0.99
CA ARG A 249 -0.31 16.33 -0.03
C ARG A 249 -1.39 17.37 -0.32
N LEU A 250 -2.63 16.94 -0.51
CA LEU A 250 -3.76 17.84 -0.79
C LEU A 250 -3.94 18.81 0.38
N LEU A 251 -3.96 18.32 1.61
CA LEU A 251 -4.06 19.18 2.79
C LEU A 251 -2.86 20.10 2.94
N TRP A 252 -1.64 19.62 2.66
CA TRP A 252 -0.42 20.42 2.72
C TRP A 252 -0.50 21.67 1.84
N HIS A 253 -1.06 21.55 0.63
CA HIS A 253 -1.26 22.68 -0.27
C HIS A 253 -2.44 23.58 0.13
N HIS A 254 -3.43 23.03 0.84
CA HIS A 254 -4.57 23.78 1.37
C HIS A 254 -4.32 24.45 2.72
N THR A 255 -3.21 24.15 3.42
CA THR A 255 -2.98 24.65 4.77
C THR A 255 -2.07 25.89 4.77
N ASP A 256 -2.73 26.99 5.11
CA ASP A 256 -2.20 28.29 5.53
C ASP A 256 -1.01 28.17 6.50
N LYS A 257 0.01 29.03 6.32
CA LYS A 257 1.28 29.01 7.08
C LYS A 257 1.13 29.34 8.58
N GLN A 258 -0.07 29.69 9.03
CA GLN A 258 -0.33 30.10 10.41
C GLN A 258 -0.44 28.93 11.41
N VAL A 259 -0.63 27.68 10.95
CA VAL A 259 -0.80 26.53 11.86
C VAL A 259 0.54 26.03 12.45
N LEU A 260 1.67 26.35 11.83
CA LEU A 260 3.01 25.92 12.28
C LEU A 260 3.74 26.95 13.16
N VAL A 261 3.16 28.13 13.37
CA VAL A 261 3.77 29.18 14.18
C VAL A 261 2.77 29.60 15.25
N HIS A 262 2.87 29.01 16.43
CA HIS A 262 2.37 29.67 17.62
C HIS A 262 3.26 30.89 17.90
N PRO A 263 2.65 32.07 18.10
CA PRO A 263 3.03 32.84 19.26
C PRO A 263 1.76 33.28 19.98
N GLY A 264 1.63 32.92 21.25
CA GLY A 264 0.70 33.62 22.12
C GLY A 264 1.07 35.10 22.11
N ILE A 265 0.16 35.95 21.62
CA ILE A 265 -0.08 37.37 21.96
C ILE A 265 -1.27 37.81 21.07
N PRO A 266 -2.34 38.38 21.64
CA PRO A 266 -3.53 38.78 20.88
C PRO A 266 -3.24 40.09 20.12
N TRP A 267 -3.74 40.21 18.89
CA TRP A 267 -3.87 41.52 18.24
C TRP A 267 -5.31 41.78 17.79
N VAL A 268 -5.78 42.90 18.29
CA VAL A 268 -7.10 43.52 18.19
C VAL A 268 -7.20 44.30 16.87
N ALA A 269 -8.39 44.22 16.28
CA ALA A 269 -9.12 45.18 15.43
C ALA A 269 -8.40 45.96 14.29
N GLY A 270 -9.10 46.01 13.15
CA GLY A 270 -8.89 46.94 12.05
C GLY A 270 -9.56 46.43 10.79
#